data_AF-A0A1B6FYQ5-F1
#
_entry.id   AF-A0A1B6FYQ5-F1
#
_cell.length_a   1.000
_cell.length_b   1.000
_cell.length_c   1.000
_cell.angle_alpha   90.00
_cell.angle_beta   90.00
_cell.angle_gamma   90.00
#
_symmetry.space_group_name_H-M   'P 1'
#
loop_
_entity.id
_entity.type
_entity.pdbx_description
1 polymer ?
#
loop_
_entity_poly.entity_id
_entity_poly.type
_entity_poly.pdbx_seq_one_letter_code
_entity_poly.pdbx_strand_id
1 'polypeptide(L)'
;IRRRTKLRIFETNVKSVLLYGCQTWKDTSTINNKLQVFINKCLRKIFNIYWPERITNEELMRRAQETPIGDVIKRRKFTWVGHTLRRPNANISKQALEWNPQGSRKRGRPKITWRRSIEKEIEE
;
A
#
# COMPACT_ATOMS: atom_id res chain seq x y z
N ILE A 1 -28.02 1.18 8.01
CA ILE A 1 -26.84 2.04 7.69
C ILE A 1 -26.76 2.24 6.18
N ARG A 2 -26.73 3.49 5.70
CA ARG A 2 -26.63 3.83 4.26
C ARG A 2 -25.29 3.34 3.67
N ARG A 3 -25.26 2.99 2.37
CA ARG A 3 -24.05 2.52 1.67
C ARG A 3 -22.85 3.48 1.84
N ARG A 4 -23.09 4.78 1.66
CA ARG A 4 -22.08 5.84 1.86
C ARG A 4 -21.46 5.81 3.27
N THR A 5 -22.28 5.56 4.30
CA THR A 5 -21.79 5.44 5.69
C THR A 5 -20.95 4.18 5.87
N LYS A 6 -21.34 3.04 5.29
CA LYS A 6 -20.54 1.81 5.32
C LYS A 6 -19.17 1.99 4.65
N LEU A 7 -19.13 2.65 3.49
CA LEU A 7 -17.88 2.98 2.79
C LEU A 7 -17.00 3.89 3.65
N ARG A 8 -17.57 4.92 4.28
CA ARG A 8 -16.82 5.80 5.17
C ARG A 8 -16.22 5.04 6.37
N ILE A 9 -16.99 4.15 7.00
CA ILE A 9 -16.50 3.31 8.11
C ILE A 9 -15.37 2.38 7.64
N PHE A 10 -15.52 1.79 6.45
CA PHE A 10 -14.50 0.95 5.84
C PHE A 10 -13.19 1.73 5.61
N GLU A 11 -13.27 2.92 5.02
CA GLU A 11 -12.12 3.77 4.77
C GLU A 11 -11.43 4.20 6.07
N THR A 12 -12.20 4.66 7.07
CA THR A 12 -11.65 5.25 8.29
C THR A 12 -11.14 4.22 9.30
N ASN A 13 -11.71 3.02 9.34
CA ASN A 13 -11.36 2.01 10.35
C ASN A 13 -10.67 0.79 9.75
N VAL A 14 -11.25 0.17 8.72
CA VAL A 14 -10.72 -1.09 8.19
C VAL A 14 -9.45 -0.81 7.38
N LYS A 15 -9.53 0.11 6.42
CA LYS A 15 -8.41 0.42 5.53
C LYS A 15 -7.30 1.18 6.26
N SER A 16 -7.63 2.03 7.23
CA SER A 16 -6.65 2.72 8.07
C SER A 16 -5.79 1.74 8.87
N VAL A 17 -6.43 0.76 9.54
CA VAL A 17 -5.76 -0.28 10.31
C VAL A 17 -5.00 -1.23 9.39
N LEU A 18 -5.61 -1.65 8.26
CA LEU A 18 -4.98 -2.53 7.28
C LEU A 18 -3.69 -1.93 6.72
N LEU A 19 -3.70 -0.63 6.42
CA LEU A 19 -2.56 0.08 5.84
C LEU A 19 -1.67 0.75 6.89
N TYR A 20 -1.78 0.37 8.15
CA TYR A 20 -0.94 0.92 9.20
C TYR A 20 0.53 0.55 8.95
N GLY A 21 1.38 1.58 8.86
CA GLY A 21 2.81 1.40 8.62
C GLY A 21 3.17 0.92 7.21
N CYS A 22 2.26 0.96 6.24
CA CYS A 22 2.54 0.47 4.88
C CYS A 22 3.71 1.20 4.20
N GLN A 23 4.06 2.41 4.64
CA GLN A 23 5.23 3.14 4.14
C GLN A 23 6.56 2.42 4.37
N THR A 24 6.66 1.55 5.38
CA THR A 24 7.91 0.81 5.70
C THR A 24 7.92 -0.61 5.13
N TRP A 25 6.84 -1.03 4.46
CA TRP A 25 6.73 -2.38 3.92
C TRP A 25 7.58 -2.55 2.67
N LYS A 26 8.25 -3.71 2.57
CA LYS A 26 8.79 -4.16 1.29
C LYS A 26 7.61 -4.58 0.42
N ASP A 27 7.20 -3.71 -0.49
CA ASP A 27 6.05 -3.99 -1.33
C ASP A 27 6.41 -5.05 -2.37
N THR A 28 5.51 -5.98 -2.58
CA THR A 28 5.65 -7.09 -3.53
C THR A 28 4.30 -7.25 -4.21
N SER A 29 4.30 -7.51 -5.52
CA SER A 29 3.06 -7.71 -6.29
C SER A 29 2.11 -8.71 -5.61
N THR A 30 2.65 -9.76 -4.98
CA THR A 30 1.87 -10.72 -4.19
C THR A 30 1.13 -10.10 -3.00
N ILE A 31 1.77 -9.18 -2.26
CA ILE A 31 1.14 -8.50 -1.11
C ILE A 31 0.06 -7.57 -1.62
N ASN A 32 0.34 -6.76 -2.64
CA ASN A 32 -0.64 -5.88 -3.27
C ASN A 32 -1.86 -6.64 -3.80
N ASN A 33 -1.64 -7.77 -4.47
CA ASN A 33 -2.73 -8.62 -4.96
C ASN A 33 -3.58 -9.17 -3.81
N LYS A 34 -2.97 -9.64 -2.72
CA LYS A 34 -3.70 -10.12 -1.54
C LYS A 34 -4.53 -9.00 -0.89
N LEU A 35 -3.96 -7.81 -0.75
CA LEU A 35 -4.66 -6.64 -0.21
C LEU A 35 -5.83 -6.22 -1.11
N GLN A 36 -5.62 -6.20 -2.43
CA GLN A 36 -6.67 -5.85 -3.39
C GLN A 36 -7.82 -6.87 -3.36
N VAL A 37 -7.52 -8.17 -3.27
CA VAL A 37 -8.54 -9.22 -3.12
C VAL A 37 -9.34 -9.04 -1.83
N PHE A 38 -8.66 -8.72 -0.71
CA PHE A 38 -9.33 -8.43 0.56
C PHE A 38 -10.28 -7.22 0.45
N ILE A 39 -9.81 -6.11 -0.11
CA ILE A 39 -10.60 -4.90 -0.32
C ILE A 39 -11.81 -5.19 -1.23
N ASN A 40 -11.60 -5.87 -2.35
CA ASN A 40 -12.68 -6.24 -3.27
C ASN A 40 -13.75 -7.11 -2.56
N LYS A 41 -13.33 -8.04 -1.69
CA LYS A 41 -14.24 -8.86 -0.89
C LYS A 41 -15.06 -8.00 0.09
N CYS A 42 -14.44 -7.03 0.75
CA CYS A 42 -15.13 -6.08 1.62
C CYS A 42 -16.13 -5.20 0.83
N LEU A 43 -15.71 -4.66 -0.31
CA LEU A 43 -16.58 -3.83 -1.16
C LEU A 43 -17.79 -4.63 -1.66
N ARG A 44 -17.63 -5.86 -2.13
CA ARG A 44 -18.77 -6.72 -2.54
C ARG A 44 -19.79 -6.90 -1.42
N LYS A 45 -19.34 -7.10 -0.17
CA LYS A 45 -20.22 -7.16 1.00
C LYS A 45 -20.92 -5.83 1.29
N ILE A 46 -20.24 -4.69 1.13
CA ILE A 46 -20.83 -3.36 1.34
C ILE A 46 -21.91 -3.06 0.28
N PHE A 47 -21.66 -3.44 -0.97
CA PHE A 47 -22.57 -3.28 -2.09
C PHE A 47 -23.64 -4.37 -2.18
N ASN A 48 -23.61 -5.37 -1.28
CA ASN A 48 -24.56 -6.48 -1.23
C ASN A 48 -24.60 -7.33 -2.53
N ILE A 49 -23.44 -7.51 -3.15
CA ILE A 49 -23.30 -8.23 -4.42
C ILE A 49 -23.00 -9.69 -4.11
N TYR A 50 -23.92 -10.54 -4.53
CA TYR A 50 -23.83 -11.99 -4.42
C TYR A 50 -24.14 -12.64 -5.76
N TRP A 51 -23.81 -13.92 -5.89
CA TRP A 51 -24.29 -14.71 -7.01
C TRP A 51 -25.83 -14.65 -7.07
N PRO A 52 -26.46 -14.50 -8.25
CA PRO A 52 -25.91 -14.59 -9.60
C PRO A 52 -25.39 -13.27 -10.20
N GLU A 53 -25.38 -12.17 -9.44
CA GLU A 53 -24.91 -10.86 -9.93
C GLU A 53 -23.40 -10.89 -10.20
N ARG A 54 -23.03 -10.81 -11.49
CA ARG A 54 -21.62 -10.78 -11.92
C ARG A 54 -21.23 -9.36 -12.29
N ILE A 55 -20.28 -8.81 -11.55
CA ILE A 55 -19.64 -7.52 -11.87
C ILE A 55 -18.12 -7.65 -11.92
N THR A 56 -17.48 -6.87 -12.79
CA THR A 56 -16.02 -6.78 -12.87
C THR A 56 -15.46 -6.07 -11.63
N ASN A 57 -14.18 -6.31 -11.31
CA ASN A 57 -13.52 -5.64 -10.19
C ASN A 57 -13.30 -4.14 -10.48
N GLU A 58 -13.10 -3.76 -11.74
CA GLU A 58 -13.01 -2.37 -12.18
C GLU A 58 -14.31 -1.61 -11.93
N GLU A 59 -15.46 -2.20 -12.30
CA GLU A 59 -16.77 -1.59 -12.07
C GLU A 59 -17.08 -1.49 -10.56
N LEU A 60 -16.70 -2.50 -9.77
CA LEU A 60 -16.83 -2.46 -8.31
C LEU A 60 -16.08 -1.26 -7.71
N MET A 61 -14.82 -1.07 -8.12
CA MET A 61 -13.97 0.02 -7.65
C MET A 61 -14.50 1.39 -8.11
N ARG A 62 -14.97 1.48 -9.36
CA ARG A 62 -15.60 2.70 -9.90
C ARG A 62 -16.83 3.11 -9.09
N ARG A 63 -17.71 2.15 -8.75
CA ARG A 63 -18.88 2.39 -7.89
C ARG A 63 -18.49 2.79 -6.46
N ALA A 64 -17.38 2.28 -5.96
CA ALA A 64 -16.84 2.64 -4.65
C ALA A 64 -16.10 3.98 -4.64
N GLN A 65 -15.77 4.53 -5.82
CA GLN A 65 -14.85 5.66 -5.98
C GLN A 65 -13.48 5.41 -5.32
N GLU A 66 -13.04 4.15 -5.34
CA GLU A 66 -11.81 3.71 -4.70
C GLU A 66 -10.65 3.69 -5.69
N THR A 67 -9.45 3.97 -5.19
CA THR A 67 -8.21 3.83 -5.95
C THR A 67 -7.57 2.46 -5.70
N PRO A 68 -6.86 1.88 -6.68
CA PRO A 68 -6.11 0.65 -6.47
C PRO A 68 -5.20 0.75 -5.25
N ILE A 69 -5.13 -0.32 -4.46
CA ILE A 69 -4.43 -0.27 -3.17
C ILE A 69 -2.93 -0.03 -3.33
N GLY A 70 -2.35 -0.54 -4.41
CA GLY A 70 -0.94 -0.32 -4.75
C GLY A 70 -0.61 1.16 -4.88
N ASP A 71 -1.47 1.94 -5.54
CA ASP A 71 -1.26 3.38 -5.74
C ASP A 71 -1.36 4.16 -4.41
N VAL A 72 -2.27 3.75 -3.53
CA VAL A 72 -2.39 4.32 -2.18
C VAL A 72 -1.12 4.07 -1.37
N ILE A 73 -0.57 2.85 -1.44
CA ILE A 73 0.67 2.47 -0.75
C ILE A 73 1.86 3.24 -1.33
N LYS A 74 2.03 3.25 -2.66
CA LYS A 74 3.06 4.04 -3.37
C LYS A 74 3.01 5.51 -2.94
N ARG A 75 1.83 6.14 -2.94
CA ARG A 75 1.67 7.53 -2.51
C ARG A 75 2.10 7.76 -1.06
N ARG A 76 1.72 6.87 -0.13
CA ARG A 76 2.10 6.96 1.30
C ARG A 76 3.60 6.80 1.49
N LYS A 77 4.23 5.86 0.78
CA LYS A 77 5.68 5.67 0.77
C LYS A 77 6.41 6.92 0.29
N PHE A 78 6.03 7.46 -0.87
CA PHE A 78 6.67 8.67 -1.41
C PHE A 78 6.46 9.89 -0.53
N THR A 79 5.28 10.05 0.07
CA THR A 79 5.03 11.13 1.05
C THR A 79 5.98 11.02 2.24
N TRP A 80 6.20 9.80 2.75
CA TRP A 80 7.14 9.56 3.86
C TRP A 80 8.61 9.78 3.47
N VAL A 81 9.02 9.35 2.27
CA VAL A 81 10.35 9.61 1.71
C VAL A 81 10.59 11.11 1.58
N GLY A 82 9.66 11.83 0.94
CA GLY A 82 9.77 13.29 0.77
C GLY A 82 9.77 14.05 2.09
N HIS A 83 9.05 13.57 3.11
CA HIS A 83 9.14 14.13 4.46
C HIS A 83 10.51 13.89 5.10
N THR A 84 11.07 12.70 4.93
CA THR A 84 12.38 12.33 5.47
C THR A 84 13.51 13.12 4.81
N LEU A 85 13.47 13.29 3.48
CA LEU A 85 14.50 14.02 2.73
C LEU A 85 14.56 15.51 3.08
N ARG A 86 13.43 16.12 3.45
CA ARG A 86 13.35 17.53 3.90
C ARG A 86 13.93 17.76 5.30
N ARG A 87 14.26 16.71 6.07
CA ARG A 87 14.90 16.83 7.38
C ARG A 87 16.40 17.21 7.24
N PRO A 88 17.00 17.83 8.27
CA PRO A 88 18.43 18.11 8.28
C PRO A 88 19.26 16.83 8.20
N ASN A 89 20.49 16.92 7.68
CA ASN A 89 21.38 15.76 7.47
C ASN A 89 21.81 15.05 8.77
N ALA A 90 21.73 15.74 9.91
CA ALA A 90 21.94 15.14 11.23
C ALA A 90 20.78 14.22 11.68
N ASN A 91 19.64 14.21 10.97
CA ASN A 91 18.50 13.40 11.34
C ASN A 91 18.76 11.91 11.04
N ILE A 92 18.59 11.07 12.07
CA ILE A 92 18.83 9.62 12.01
C ILE A 92 18.01 8.95 10.91
N SER A 93 16.76 9.36 10.68
CA SER A 93 15.90 8.76 9.66
C SER A 93 16.41 9.05 8.25
N LYS A 94 16.94 10.26 8.00
CA LYS A 94 17.55 10.62 6.72
C LYS A 94 18.87 9.88 6.51
N GLN A 95 19.72 9.82 7.53
CA GLN A 95 20.95 9.03 7.49
C GLN A 95 20.66 7.55 7.21
N ALA A 96 19.67 6.95 7.89
CA ALA A 96 19.27 5.57 7.65
C ALA A 96 18.73 5.34 6.23
N LEU A 97 17.99 6.32 5.69
CA LEU A 97 17.47 6.28 4.33
C LEU A 97 18.58 6.31 3.27
N GLU A 98 19.70 6.99 3.53
CA GLU A 98 20.87 7.09 2.64
C GLU A 98 21.92 6.00 2.89
N TRP A 99 21.92 5.41 4.09
CA TRP A 99 22.98 4.49 4.52
C TRP A 99 23.10 3.23 3.66
N ASN A 100 24.25 3.01 3.04
CA ASN A 100 24.55 1.79 2.30
C ASN A 100 25.44 0.86 3.14
N PRO A 101 24.92 -0.28 3.64
CA PRO A 101 25.71 -1.19 4.47
C PRO A 101 26.83 -1.82 3.63
N GLN A 102 28.06 -1.69 4.11
CA GLN A 102 29.24 -2.27 3.48
C GLN A 102 29.30 -3.79 3.72
N GLY A 103 29.91 -4.53 2.79
CA GLY A 103 30.15 -5.97 2.88
C GLY A 103 29.22 -6.84 2.01
N SER A 104 29.50 -8.15 2.00
CA SER A 104 28.76 -9.12 1.18
C SER A 104 27.47 -9.58 1.87
N ARG A 105 26.46 -9.90 1.06
CA ARG A 105 25.18 -10.40 1.58
C ARG A 105 25.30 -11.90 1.87
N LYS A 106 25.01 -12.32 3.10
CA LYS A 106 24.97 -13.74 3.47
C LYS A 106 23.93 -14.51 2.63
N ARG A 107 24.22 -15.79 2.36
CA ARG A 107 23.30 -16.72 1.68
C ARG A 107 21.98 -16.79 2.44
N GLY A 108 20.86 -16.76 1.73
CA GLY A 108 19.50 -16.76 2.30
C GLY A 108 18.89 -15.38 2.56
N ARG A 109 19.67 -14.29 2.47
CA ARG A 109 19.10 -12.93 2.62
C ARG A 109 18.19 -12.56 1.42
N PRO A 110 17.02 -11.95 1.64
CA PRO A 110 16.14 -11.54 0.55
C PRO A 110 16.83 -10.62 -0.49
N LYS A 111 16.69 -10.93 -1.78
CA LYS A 111 17.35 -10.19 -2.87
C LYS A 111 16.93 -8.71 -2.94
N ILE A 112 15.66 -8.41 -2.65
CA ILE A 112 15.08 -7.07 -2.71
C ILE A 112 15.05 -6.46 -1.30
N THR A 113 15.58 -5.25 -1.16
CA THR A 113 15.47 -4.42 0.05
C THR A 113 14.33 -3.40 -0.13
N TRP A 114 13.91 -2.77 0.96
CA TRP A 114 12.95 -1.66 0.88
C TRP A 114 13.45 -0.53 -0.04
N ARG A 115 14.72 -0.14 0.07
CA ARG A 115 15.32 0.89 -0.82
C ARG A 115 15.25 0.48 -2.30
N ARG A 116 15.66 -0.74 -2.63
CA ARG A 116 15.59 -1.25 -4.02
C ARG A 116 14.16 -1.34 -4.56
N SER A 117 13.16 -1.61 -3.71
CA SER A 117 11.77 -1.55 -4.16
C SER A 117 11.33 -0.12 -4.47
N ILE A 118 11.75 0.87 -3.66
CA ILE A 118 11.44 2.28 -3.93
C ILE A 118 12.15 2.77 -5.19
N GLU A 119 13.44 2.45 -5.37
CA GLU A 119 14.19 2.80 -6.58
C GLU A 119 13.49 2.26 -7.83
N LYS A 120 13.07 1.00 -7.80
CA LYS A 120 12.28 0.40 -8.89
C LYS A 120 10.93 1.11 -9.10
N GLU A 121 10.24 1.48 -8.03
CA GLU A 121 8.97 2.22 -8.10
C GLU A 121 9.12 3.65 -8.67
N ILE A 122 10.33 4.23 -8.65
CA ILE A 122 10.66 5.54 -9.26
C ILE A 122 10.97 5.39 -10.75
N GLU A 123 11.56 4.27 -11.15
CA GLU A 123 11.90 3.96 -12.54
C GLU A 123 10.70 3.51 -13.38
N GLU A 124 9.62 3.02 -12.73
CA GLU A 124 8.32 2.66 -13.33
C GLU A 124 7.45 3.89 -13.62
#